data_AF-X0XVV1-F1
#
_entry.id   AF-X0XVV1-F1
#
_cell.length_a   1.000
_cell.length_b   1.000
_cell.length_c   1.000
_cell.angle_alpha   90.00
_cell.angle_beta   90.00
_cell.angle_gamma   90.00
#
_symmetry.space_group_name_H-M   'P 1'
#
loop_
_entity.id
_entity.type
_entity.pdbx_description
1 polymer ?
#
loop_
_entity_poly.entity_id
_entity_poly.type
_entity_poly.pdbx_seq_one_letter_code
_entity_poly.pdbx_strand_id
1 'polypeptide(L)'
;MEEQDYKKLVDMITETIYKEIKPKEESPHLYSIPAEISNHHVHLTRDSLDILYGKDYELTKLRDLSQPGEFASNERVNIVGANMKVIEKVRILGPLREYTQAELSITDGYFLGLNLPTRVSGNIKGSPPIIFIGPKGVLTLSEGAIRAARHIHMTPKDAECFQVKNGDRVKVEVSGEHGVIYKDVVI
;
A
#
# COMPACT_ATOMS: atom_id res chain seq x y z
N MET A 1 40.44 -24.62 -43.87
CA MET A 1 39.95 -24.06 -42.60
C MET A 1 39.17 -25.17 -41.95
N GLU A 2 39.63 -25.68 -40.82
CA GLU A 2 39.00 -26.83 -40.16
C GLU A 2 37.58 -26.45 -39.73
N GLU A 3 36.65 -27.40 -39.75
CA GLU A 3 35.23 -27.20 -39.40
C GLU A 3 35.07 -26.53 -38.01
N GLN A 4 36.04 -26.80 -37.13
CA GLN A 4 36.20 -26.19 -35.81
C GLN A 4 36.42 -24.66 -35.83
N ASP A 5 37.19 -24.16 -36.81
CA ASP A 5 37.52 -22.74 -36.94
C ASP A 5 36.35 -21.95 -37.52
N TYR A 6 35.59 -22.56 -38.42
CA TYR A 6 34.37 -21.95 -38.95
C TYR A 6 33.33 -21.78 -37.85
N LYS A 7 33.16 -22.79 -36.99
CA LYS A 7 32.25 -22.73 -35.84
C LYS A 7 32.63 -21.62 -34.86
N LYS A 8 33.92 -21.52 -34.50
CA LYS A 8 34.42 -20.43 -33.64
C LYS A 8 34.17 -19.04 -34.23
N LEU A 9 34.35 -18.89 -35.54
CA LEU A 9 34.11 -17.62 -36.22
C LEU A 9 32.62 -17.26 -36.21
N VAL A 10 31.74 -18.22 -36.46
CA VAL A 10 30.29 -18.04 -36.39
C VAL A 10 29.85 -17.67 -34.97
N ASP A 11 30.37 -18.35 -33.94
CA ASP A 11 30.05 -18.05 -32.54
C ASP A 11 30.50 -16.63 -32.15
N MET A 12 31.71 -16.23 -32.55
CA MET A 12 32.26 -14.90 -32.29
C MET A 12 31.47 -13.79 -32.99
N ILE A 13 31.09 -14.00 -34.25
CA ILE A 13 30.25 -13.05 -35.01
C ILE A 13 28.87 -12.96 -34.36
N THR A 14 28.29 -14.09 -33.97
CA THR A 14 26.97 -14.15 -33.33
C THR A 14 26.97 -13.42 -32.00
N GLU A 15 27.99 -13.63 -31.14
CA GLU A 15 28.11 -12.90 -29.88
C GLU A 15 28.28 -11.39 -30.08
N THR A 16 29.07 -10.99 -31.06
CA THR A 16 29.33 -9.57 -31.35
C THR A 16 28.07 -8.88 -31.86
N ILE A 17 27.39 -9.51 -32.82
CA ILE A 17 26.10 -9.03 -33.32
C ILE A 17 25.05 -9.01 -32.21
N TYR A 18 25.02 -10.02 -31.33
CA TYR A 18 24.08 -10.04 -30.21
C TYR A 18 24.35 -8.87 -29.24
N LYS A 19 25.61 -8.52 -28.97
CA LYS A 19 25.95 -7.36 -28.11
C LYS A 19 25.58 -6.02 -28.74
N GLU A 20 25.70 -5.88 -30.06
CA GLU A 20 25.39 -4.64 -30.79
C GLU A 20 23.89 -4.48 -31.14
N ILE A 21 23.19 -5.59 -31.37
CA ILE A 21 21.74 -5.62 -31.66
C ILE A 21 20.91 -5.70 -30.39
N LYS A 22 21.46 -6.18 -29.26
CA LYS A 22 20.76 -6.07 -27.97
C LYS A 22 20.38 -4.58 -27.85
N PRO A 23 19.09 -4.25 -27.80
CA PRO A 23 18.68 -2.87 -27.59
C PRO A 23 19.50 -2.40 -26.40
N LYS A 24 20.18 -1.25 -26.52
CA LYS A 24 20.64 -0.53 -25.31
C LYS A 24 19.44 -0.59 -24.39
N GLU A 25 19.55 -1.36 -23.31
CA GLU A 25 18.46 -1.47 -22.33
C GLU A 25 18.04 -0.04 -22.09
N GLU A 26 16.80 0.29 -22.45
CA GLU A 26 16.24 1.61 -22.19
C GLU A 26 16.64 1.93 -20.77
N SER A 27 17.33 3.07 -20.61
CA SER A 27 17.91 3.51 -19.34
C SER A 27 17.03 3.01 -18.20
N PRO A 28 17.52 2.07 -17.35
CA PRO A 28 16.67 1.35 -16.41
C PRO A 28 15.87 2.42 -15.71
N HIS A 29 14.52 2.38 -15.80
CA HIS A 29 13.66 3.48 -15.38
C HIS A 29 14.10 4.02 -14.02
N LEU A 30 15.00 5.02 -14.02
CA LEU A 30 15.90 5.23 -12.88
C LEU A 30 15.13 5.80 -11.69
N TYR A 31 13.89 6.21 -11.96
CA TYR A 31 12.94 6.80 -11.04
C TYR A 31 11.53 6.17 -11.18
N SER A 32 11.41 4.90 -11.58
CA SER A 32 10.12 4.20 -11.49
C SER A 32 9.87 3.70 -10.08
N ILE A 33 8.66 3.93 -9.57
CA ILE A 33 8.21 3.46 -8.27
C ILE A 33 7.04 2.49 -8.51
N PRO A 34 7.06 1.27 -7.93
CA PRO A 34 5.93 0.35 -8.04
C PRO A 34 4.70 0.96 -7.38
N ALA A 35 3.56 0.94 -8.07
CA ALA A 35 2.30 1.42 -7.54
C ALA A 35 1.53 0.28 -6.88
N GLU A 36 1.07 0.50 -5.65
CA GLU A 36 0.13 -0.38 -4.95
C GLU A 36 -1.20 0.31 -4.72
N ILE A 37 -2.27 -0.47 -4.82
CA ILE A 37 -3.64 0.01 -4.64
C ILE A 37 -4.19 -0.55 -3.34
N SER A 38 -4.51 0.35 -2.41
CA SER A 38 -5.17 0.00 -1.16
C SER A 38 -6.68 0.08 -1.31
N ASN A 39 -7.37 -1.03 -1.05
CA ASN A 39 -8.81 -1.02 -0.78
C ASN A 39 -9.07 -0.62 0.68
N HIS A 40 -10.33 -0.37 1.06
CA HIS A 40 -10.67 -0.11 2.46
C HIS A 40 -10.16 -1.22 3.39
N HIS A 41 -9.55 -0.82 4.49
CA HIS A 41 -8.97 -1.74 5.46
C HIS A 41 -8.86 -1.08 6.84
N VAL A 42 -8.56 -1.90 7.84
CA VAL A 42 -8.32 -1.43 9.21
C VAL A 42 -7.00 -1.94 9.76
N HIS A 43 -6.41 -1.13 10.64
CA HIS A 43 -5.34 -1.52 11.54
C HIS A 43 -5.91 -1.56 12.96
N LEU A 44 -5.49 -2.53 13.76
CA LEU A 44 -6.01 -2.74 15.11
C LEU A 44 -4.88 -2.74 16.14
N THR A 45 -5.21 -2.26 17.34
CA THR A 45 -4.45 -2.56 18.56
C THR A 45 -4.76 -3.96 19.10
N ARG A 46 -3.93 -4.44 20.03
CA ARG A 46 -4.18 -5.68 20.79
C ARG A 46 -5.55 -5.69 21.46
N ASP A 47 -5.88 -4.62 22.19
CA ASP A 47 -7.16 -4.50 22.89
C ASP A 47 -8.35 -4.49 21.91
N SER A 48 -8.19 -3.82 20.76
CA SER A 48 -9.23 -3.80 19.73
C SER A 48 -9.44 -5.18 19.11
N LEU A 49 -8.37 -5.92 18.85
CA LEU A 49 -8.48 -7.30 18.35
C LEU A 49 -9.14 -8.21 19.40
N ASP A 50 -8.81 -8.05 20.68
CA ASP A 50 -9.43 -8.81 21.77
C ASP A 50 -10.94 -8.59 21.86
N ILE A 51 -11.40 -7.34 21.69
CA ILE A 51 -12.83 -7.01 21.66
C ILE A 51 -13.52 -7.66 20.45
N LEU A 52 -12.90 -7.59 19.27
CA LEU A 52 -13.54 -7.98 18.02
C LEU A 52 -13.50 -9.49 17.78
N TYR A 53 -12.43 -10.17 18.20
CA TYR A 53 -12.13 -11.58 17.90
C TYR A 53 -11.96 -12.47 19.13
N GLY A 54 -11.87 -11.90 20.32
CA GLY A 54 -11.68 -12.61 21.58
C GLY A 54 -10.26 -12.46 22.13
N LYS A 55 -10.14 -12.58 23.46
CA LYS A 55 -8.88 -12.42 24.18
C LYS A 55 -7.78 -13.35 23.66
N ASP A 56 -6.57 -12.81 23.51
CA ASP A 56 -5.37 -13.54 23.08
C ASP A 56 -5.47 -14.14 21.66
N TYR A 57 -6.43 -13.69 20.84
CA TYR A 57 -6.58 -14.14 19.46
C TYR A 57 -5.45 -13.60 18.57
N GLU A 58 -4.85 -14.43 17.73
CA GLU A 58 -3.79 -14.02 16.81
C GLU A 58 -4.28 -13.92 15.36
N LEU A 59 -3.92 -12.83 14.67
CA LEU A 59 -4.24 -12.67 13.25
C LEU A 59 -3.57 -13.76 12.43
N THR A 60 -4.32 -14.34 11.48
CA THR A 60 -3.76 -15.32 10.57
C THR A 60 -3.38 -14.66 9.25
N LYS A 61 -2.15 -14.89 8.80
CA LYS A 61 -1.61 -14.28 7.58
C LYS A 61 -2.28 -14.89 6.34
N LEU A 62 -2.85 -14.03 5.49
CA LEU A 62 -3.33 -14.42 4.16
C LEU A 62 -2.22 -14.24 3.11
N ARG A 63 -1.60 -13.06 3.07
CA ARG A 63 -0.48 -12.75 2.15
C ARG A 63 0.34 -11.57 2.66
N ASP A 64 1.60 -11.53 2.26
CA ASP A 64 2.47 -10.35 2.43
C ASP A 64 1.99 -9.16 1.59
N LEU A 65 2.31 -7.96 2.09
CA LEU A 65 2.25 -6.70 1.34
C LEU A 65 3.65 -6.29 0.87
N SER A 66 3.78 -5.22 0.07
CA SER A 66 5.11 -4.73 -0.37
C SER A 66 6.02 -4.34 0.80
N GLN A 67 5.43 -3.77 1.85
CA GLN A 67 6.17 -3.32 3.02
C GLN A 67 6.62 -4.52 3.85
N PRO A 68 7.94 -4.67 4.09
CA PRO A 68 8.45 -5.80 4.85
C PRO A 68 7.80 -5.93 6.23
N GLY A 69 7.21 -7.09 6.49
CA GLY A 69 6.55 -7.40 7.77
C GLY A 69 5.06 -7.06 7.82
N GLU A 70 4.55 -6.23 6.92
CA GLU A 70 3.11 -5.93 6.82
C GLU A 70 2.40 -7.02 6.01
N PHE A 71 1.18 -7.38 6.42
CA PHE A 71 0.42 -8.46 5.80
C PHE A 71 -1.08 -8.20 5.79
N ALA A 72 -1.76 -8.70 4.76
CA ALA A 72 -3.21 -8.86 4.83
C ALA A 72 -3.55 -10.12 5.63
N SER A 73 -4.46 -10.01 6.59
CA SER A 73 -4.88 -11.14 7.40
C SER A 73 -6.09 -11.87 6.79
N ASN A 74 -6.46 -13.06 7.25
CA ASN A 74 -7.71 -13.72 6.82
C ASN A 74 -8.94 -13.05 7.43
N GLU A 75 -8.75 -12.40 8.57
CA GLU A 75 -9.76 -11.72 9.36
C GLU A 75 -10.29 -10.47 8.66
N ARG A 76 -11.55 -10.15 9.00
CA ARG A 76 -12.32 -9.05 8.44
C ARG A 76 -13.33 -8.54 9.45
N VAL A 77 -13.59 -7.24 9.43
CA VAL A 77 -14.64 -6.60 10.22
C VAL A 77 -15.69 -6.00 9.31
N ASN A 78 -16.86 -5.73 9.85
CA ASN A 78 -17.81 -4.82 9.21
C ASN A 78 -17.63 -3.43 9.82
N ILE A 79 -17.73 -2.40 9.00
CA ILE A 79 -17.64 -1.00 9.42
C ILE A 79 -19.01 -0.35 9.31
N VAL A 80 -19.44 0.35 10.36
CA VAL A 80 -20.72 1.08 10.40
C VAL A 80 -20.48 2.57 10.55
N GLY A 81 -21.12 3.35 9.67
CA GLY A 81 -21.05 4.81 9.64
C GLY A 81 -22.14 5.47 10.48
N ALA A 82 -22.06 6.80 10.63
CA ALA A 82 -23.02 7.59 11.41
C ALA A 82 -24.46 7.51 10.87
N ASN A 83 -24.62 7.19 9.59
CA ASN A 83 -25.92 7.02 8.93
C ASN A 83 -26.44 5.57 8.97
N MET A 84 -25.85 4.70 9.80
CA MET A 84 -26.18 3.28 9.96
C MET A 84 -25.95 2.41 8.71
N LYS A 85 -25.29 2.94 7.66
CA LYS A 85 -24.84 2.11 6.54
C LYS A 85 -23.60 1.32 6.92
N VAL A 86 -23.47 0.16 6.28
CA VAL A 86 -22.45 -0.84 6.60
C VAL A 86 -21.61 -1.15 5.37
N ILE A 87 -20.29 -1.13 5.52
CA ILE A 87 -19.36 -1.77 4.59
C ILE A 87 -18.95 -3.10 5.23
N GLU A 88 -19.28 -4.20 4.55
CA GLU A 88 -18.98 -5.53 5.06
C GLU A 88 -17.60 -6.01 4.62
N LYS A 89 -17.05 -6.98 5.35
CA LYS A 89 -15.85 -7.74 4.95
C LYS A 89 -14.60 -6.86 4.72
N VAL A 90 -14.47 -5.80 5.50
CA VAL A 90 -13.30 -4.91 5.50
C VAL A 90 -12.09 -5.65 6.08
N ARG A 91 -10.99 -5.67 5.33
CA ARG A 91 -9.79 -6.42 5.67
C ARG A 91 -9.07 -5.83 6.90
N ILE A 92 -8.60 -6.68 7.81
CA ILE A 92 -7.60 -6.28 8.81
C ILE A 92 -6.21 -6.46 8.22
N LEU A 93 -5.37 -5.43 8.34
CA LEU A 93 -3.94 -5.50 8.03
C LEU A 93 -3.14 -5.66 9.32
N GLY A 94 -2.20 -6.60 9.30
CA GLY A 94 -1.23 -6.82 10.36
C GLY A 94 0.15 -6.29 9.99
N PRO A 95 1.07 -6.18 10.96
CA PRO A 95 0.89 -6.56 12.36
C PRO A 95 -0.02 -5.61 13.13
N LEU A 96 -0.35 -5.96 14.38
CA LEU A 96 -1.04 -5.06 15.28
C LEU A 96 -0.23 -3.78 15.50
N ARG A 97 -0.92 -2.65 15.66
CA ARG A 97 -0.32 -1.33 15.84
C ARG A 97 -0.65 -0.75 17.21
N GLU A 98 -0.03 0.38 17.54
CA GLU A 98 -0.31 1.16 18.76
C GLU A 98 -1.61 1.97 18.68
N TYR A 99 -2.25 2.02 17.50
CA TYR A 99 -3.50 2.72 17.27
C TYR A 99 -4.43 1.91 16.39
N THR A 100 -5.74 2.10 16.60
CA THR A 100 -6.79 1.51 15.77
C THR A 100 -7.27 2.54 14.75
N GLN A 101 -7.33 2.15 13.47
CA GLN A 101 -7.62 3.08 12.38
C GLN A 101 -8.37 2.36 11.24
N ALA A 102 -9.30 3.08 10.60
CA ALA A 102 -9.88 2.71 9.32
C ALA A 102 -9.34 3.64 8.22
N GLU A 103 -8.80 3.05 7.17
CA GLU A 103 -8.42 3.74 5.94
C GLU A 103 -9.49 3.50 4.87
N LEU A 104 -10.12 4.58 4.43
CA LEU A 104 -11.31 4.55 3.59
C LEU A 104 -11.14 5.46 2.37
N SER A 105 -11.85 5.17 1.29
CA SER A 105 -11.91 6.08 0.13
C SER A 105 -12.85 7.26 0.40
N ILE A 106 -12.80 8.28 -0.47
CA ILE A 106 -13.77 9.38 -0.41
C ILE A 106 -15.21 8.88 -0.61
N THR A 107 -15.38 7.88 -1.48
CA THR A 107 -16.69 7.29 -1.79
C THR A 107 -17.22 6.50 -0.60
N ASP A 108 -16.36 5.77 0.12
CA ASP A 108 -16.72 5.09 1.36
C ASP A 108 -17.19 6.11 2.41
N GLY A 109 -16.49 7.25 2.52
CA GLY A 109 -16.90 8.34 3.41
C GLY A 109 -18.31 8.86 3.10
N TYR A 110 -18.59 9.18 1.83
CA TYR A 110 -19.94 9.58 1.41
C TYR A 110 -20.99 8.50 1.70
N PHE A 111 -20.66 7.24 1.42
CA PHE A 111 -21.56 6.12 1.66
C PHE A 111 -21.90 5.98 3.15
N LEU A 112 -20.89 6.05 4.03
CA LEU A 112 -21.02 5.93 5.49
C LEU A 112 -21.51 7.22 6.17
N GLY A 113 -21.70 8.32 5.42
CA GLY A 113 -22.10 9.61 5.96
C GLY A 113 -21.02 10.25 6.83
N LEU A 114 -19.74 10.03 6.48
CA LEU A 114 -18.57 10.52 7.20
C LEU A 114 -17.81 11.54 6.36
N ASN A 115 -17.42 12.66 6.98
CA ASN A 115 -16.51 13.61 6.37
C ASN A 115 -15.06 13.23 6.71
N LEU A 116 -14.44 12.42 5.85
CA LEU A 116 -13.12 11.84 6.09
C LEU A 116 -11.98 12.82 5.77
N PRO A 117 -11.15 13.22 6.77
CA PRO A 117 -9.99 14.04 6.50
C PRO A 117 -8.90 13.25 5.77
N THR A 118 -8.12 13.93 4.92
CA THR A 118 -6.98 13.30 4.23
C THR A 118 -5.74 13.35 5.09
N ARG A 119 -5.21 12.19 5.47
CA ARG A 119 -4.12 12.12 6.44
C ARG A 119 -3.19 10.94 6.19
N VAL A 120 -1.96 11.08 6.67
CA VAL A 120 -1.03 9.95 6.78
C VAL A 120 -1.48 9.04 7.92
N SER A 121 -1.17 7.74 7.80
CA SER A 121 -1.49 6.72 8.81
C SER A 121 -0.96 7.15 10.19
N GLY A 122 -1.75 6.92 11.25
CA GLY A 122 -1.44 7.32 12.62
C GLY A 122 -1.88 8.74 13.00
N ASN A 123 -2.15 9.63 12.05
CA ASN A 123 -2.69 10.97 12.35
C ASN A 123 -4.23 10.92 12.49
N ILE A 124 -4.73 10.25 13.54
CA ILE A 124 -6.17 10.00 13.72
C ILE A 124 -6.90 11.07 14.54
N LYS A 125 -6.19 11.96 15.23
CA LYS A 125 -6.79 12.92 16.17
C LYS A 125 -7.86 13.80 15.53
N GLY A 126 -9.04 13.88 16.15
CA GLY A 126 -10.19 14.64 15.65
C GLY A 126 -10.71 14.16 14.30
N SER A 127 -10.45 12.90 13.92
CA SER A 127 -11.12 12.26 12.79
C SER A 127 -12.52 11.78 13.20
N PRO A 128 -13.43 11.52 12.25
CA PRO A 128 -14.77 11.06 12.57
C PRO A 128 -14.80 9.75 13.38
N PRO A 129 -15.84 9.58 14.23
CA PRO A 129 -16.07 8.32 14.92
C PRO A 129 -16.45 7.21 13.93
N ILE A 130 -16.17 5.97 14.31
CA ILE A 130 -16.48 4.80 13.50
C ILE A 130 -16.72 3.57 14.37
N ILE A 131 -17.59 2.68 13.91
CA ILE A 131 -17.92 1.44 14.63
C ILE A 131 -17.41 0.25 13.82
N PHE A 132 -16.70 -0.66 14.47
CA PHE A 132 -16.27 -1.94 13.92
C PHE A 132 -17.06 -3.07 14.57
N ILE A 133 -17.53 -4.01 13.75
CA ILE A 133 -18.24 -5.21 14.19
C ILE A 133 -17.40 -6.41 13.80
N GLY A 134 -16.92 -7.15 14.80
CA GLY A 134 -16.22 -8.41 14.66
C GLY A 134 -17.10 -9.59 15.08
N PRO A 135 -16.61 -10.83 14.95
CA PRO A 135 -17.37 -12.02 15.30
C PRO A 135 -17.65 -12.18 16.81
N LYS A 136 -16.89 -11.51 17.68
CA LYS A 136 -17.03 -11.62 19.15
C LYS A 136 -17.52 -10.35 19.84
N GLY A 137 -17.53 -9.21 19.15
CA GLY A 137 -17.88 -7.95 19.76
C GLY A 137 -17.97 -6.78 18.81
N VAL A 138 -18.32 -5.63 19.39
CA VAL A 138 -18.46 -4.34 18.72
C VAL A 138 -17.49 -3.37 19.37
N LEU A 139 -16.73 -2.66 18.56
CA LEU A 139 -15.81 -1.63 18.98
C LEU A 139 -16.29 -0.29 18.42
N THR A 140 -16.54 0.68 19.31
CA THR A 140 -16.84 2.06 18.92
C THR A 140 -15.62 2.93 19.18
N LEU A 141 -15.14 3.59 18.13
CA LEU A 141 -14.07 4.56 18.21
C LEU A 141 -14.65 5.98 18.14
N SER A 142 -14.21 6.85 19.04
CA SER A 142 -14.53 8.28 18.99
C SER A 142 -13.80 9.00 17.85
N GLU A 143 -12.65 8.47 17.45
CA GLU A 143 -11.83 8.91 16.32
C GLU A 143 -11.08 7.69 15.74
N GLY A 144 -10.80 7.69 14.43
CA GLY A 144 -10.04 6.62 13.78
C GLY A 144 -10.32 6.44 12.29
N ALA A 145 -11.34 7.08 11.72
CA ALA A 145 -11.66 6.96 10.30
C ALA A 145 -11.01 8.08 9.46
N ILE A 146 -10.11 7.72 8.55
CA ILE A 146 -9.41 8.67 7.68
C ILE A 146 -9.51 8.29 6.21
N ARG A 147 -9.31 9.29 5.34
CA ARG A 147 -8.91 9.05 3.96
C ARG A 147 -7.39 9.00 3.90
N ALA A 148 -6.83 7.86 3.52
CA ALA A 148 -5.38 7.72 3.42
C ALA A 148 -4.81 8.71 2.40
N ALA A 149 -3.83 9.50 2.82
CA ALA A 149 -3.05 10.34 1.92
C ALA A 149 -2.16 9.43 1.07
N ARG A 150 -2.04 9.73 -0.22
CA ARG A 150 -1.04 9.07 -1.08
C ARG A 150 0.37 9.33 -0.56
N HIS A 151 1.16 8.28 -0.47
CA HIS A 151 2.53 8.33 0.02
C HIS A 151 3.37 7.25 -0.64
N ILE A 152 4.69 7.41 -0.57
CA ILE A 152 5.67 6.46 -1.12
C ILE A 152 6.52 5.98 0.03
N HIS A 153 6.51 4.68 0.29
CA HIS A 153 7.50 4.09 1.17
C HIS A 153 8.83 3.96 0.43
N MET A 154 9.88 4.54 0.99
CA MET A 154 11.25 4.39 0.50
C MET A 154 12.16 3.83 1.58
N THR A 155 13.06 2.93 1.20
CA THR A 155 14.19 2.61 2.08
C THR A 155 15.13 3.82 2.15
N PRO A 156 15.98 3.94 3.18
CA PRO A 156 16.96 5.04 3.25
C PRO A 156 17.88 5.11 2.02
N LYS A 157 18.23 3.95 1.45
CA LYS A 157 19.03 3.85 0.23
C LYS A 157 18.27 4.38 -0.99
N ASP A 158 16.99 4.03 -1.14
CA ASP A 158 16.17 4.54 -2.24
C ASP A 158 15.96 6.05 -2.08
N ALA A 159 15.67 6.54 -0.86
CA ALA A 159 15.53 7.96 -0.60
C ALA A 159 16.78 8.76 -0.99
N GLU A 160 17.98 8.23 -0.74
CA GLU A 160 19.24 8.82 -1.20
C GLU A 160 19.35 8.85 -2.73
N CYS A 161 19.03 7.73 -3.41
CA CYS A 161 19.01 7.66 -4.88
C CYS A 161 18.04 8.66 -5.51
N PHE A 162 16.85 8.82 -4.91
CA PHE A 162 15.81 9.77 -5.35
C PHE A 162 16.04 11.20 -4.83
N GLN A 163 17.07 11.42 -4.00
CA GLN A 163 17.41 12.71 -3.38
C GLN A 163 16.26 13.34 -2.58
N VAL A 164 15.50 12.51 -1.88
CA VAL A 164 14.37 12.91 -1.03
C VAL A 164 14.62 12.55 0.43
N LYS A 165 13.85 13.16 1.32
CA LYS A 165 13.87 12.89 2.76
C LYS A 165 12.46 12.58 3.26
N ASN A 166 12.39 11.84 4.37
CA ASN A 166 11.12 11.57 5.04
C ASN A 166 10.38 12.87 5.35
N GLY A 167 9.13 12.97 4.92
CA GLY A 167 8.27 14.15 5.07
C GLY A 167 8.26 15.10 3.87
N ASP A 168 9.14 14.90 2.88
CA ASP A 168 9.12 15.68 1.65
C ASP A 168 7.82 15.46 0.86
N ARG A 169 7.47 16.46 0.04
CA ARG A 169 6.30 16.42 -0.84
C ARG A 169 6.74 16.46 -2.29
N VAL A 170 6.46 15.39 -3.03
CA VAL A 170 6.88 15.23 -4.42
C VAL A 170 5.69 15.25 -5.38
N LYS A 171 6.01 15.34 -6.67
CA LYS A 171 5.07 15.09 -7.76
C LYS A 171 5.36 13.70 -8.34
N VAL A 172 4.33 12.91 -8.56
CA VAL A 172 4.43 11.59 -9.20
C VAL A 172 3.64 11.63 -10.50
N GLU A 173 4.31 11.31 -11.59
CA GLU A 173 3.70 11.22 -12.91
C GLU A 173 3.34 9.77 -13.23
N VAL A 174 2.11 9.57 -13.72
CA VAL A 174 1.68 8.34 -14.38
C VAL A 174 1.46 8.69 -15.83
N SER A 175 2.14 7.99 -16.74
CA SER A 175 2.04 8.21 -18.19
C SER A 175 0.91 7.35 -18.81
N GLY A 176 0.62 7.58 -20.10
CA GLY A 176 -0.40 6.82 -20.87
C GLY A 176 -1.66 7.62 -21.20
N GLU A 177 -2.66 6.94 -21.77
CA GLU A 177 -3.92 7.54 -22.30
C GLU A 177 -4.73 8.32 -21.25
N HIS A 178 -4.53 8.02 -19.98
CA HIS A 178 -5.10 8.74 -18.84
C HIS A 178 -4.01 9.22 -17.88
N GLY A 179 -2.90 9.69 -18.43
CA GLY A 179 -1.77 10.16 -17.65
C GLY A 179 -2.13 11.31 -16.71
N VAL A 180 -1.57 11.27 -15.51
CA VAL A 180 -1.85 12.25 -14.44
C VAL A 180 -0.58 12.57 -13.66
N ILE A 181 -0.50 13.81 -13.18
CA ILE A 181 0.51 14.21 -12.20
C ILE A 181 -0.15 14.38 -10.84
N TYR A 182 0.14 13.45 -9.94
CA TYR A 182 -0.23 13.55 -8.54
C TYR A 182 0.72 14.51 -7.83
N LYS A 183 0.19 15.66 -7.39
CA LYS A 183 0.95 16.64 -6.58
C LYS A 183 0.94 16.26 -5.10
N ASP A 184 1.82 16.80 -4.28
CA ASP A 184 1.73 16.62 -2.82
C ASP A 184 1.64 15.15 -2.38
N VAL A 185 2.52 14.30 -2.94
CA VAL A 185 2.71 12.91 -2.49
C VAL A 185 3.76 12.90 -1.40
N VAL A 186 3.47 12.27 -0.27
CA VAL A 186 4.41 12.21 0.87
C VAL A 186 5.46 11.15 0.61
N ILE A 187 6.73 11.46 0.91
CA ILE A 187 7.77 10.44 1.11
C ILE A 187 7.78 10.02 2.58
#